data_AF-A0A6N4AA86-F1
#
_entry.id   AF-A0A6N4AA86-F1
#
_cell.length_a   1.000
_cell.length_b   1.000
_cell.length_c   1.000
_cell.angle_alpha   90.00
_cell.angle_beta   90.00
_cell.angle_gamma   90.00
#
_symmetry.space_group_name_H-M   'P 1'
#
loop_
_entity.id
_entity.type
_entity.pdbx_description
1 polymer ?
#
loop_
_entity_poly.entity_id
_entity_poly.type
_entity_poly.pdbx_seq_one_letter_code
_entity_poly.pdbx_strand_id
1 'polypeptide(L)'
;MKISHFFSILFLVSFSVYGQYTYDKSKISNKVLKIVKKIEKINVVKEEGDGVGKISEQYENYEKLIKIATPKELAVLTSYPNGAVRCYAFIGLTSDEKLKETVDIFKIVKDHIQDNEFVESQSGCIISSESVADFFIRTVEQKDYKLNFYTYQLNSQQQKEIDSLLIVGKNDSYARQKAIQSLQINAQNYPLLRKLVVEEKNDTALPKLAEYKKEEDLQLILGFHKIKTEINEDERLYATYLAIQEFPHPAFFPFLKERQSETFGKEYFSNEWESLYNAIARYKNREAFELLQLPFAKIVYTNVRKYHLGFVYDAIENSPCPLYDDLLWKLWEEENIYTLKALKHLLDLDPKRAYKNIRKEFEITSEIKNPNLDLDRKKFSEIENREELMLNLVIANEKEIALEVISNKIRQANVHDFPLYTKYALKLKNPIFVVPLFERLRIESNPYTYLEIVKTLFDYNEDTINVEVVNTLAVNKNLSQGWGGTQLKGMLLEKKLIKE
;
A
#
# COMPACT_ATOMS: atom_id res chain seq x y z
N MET A 1 9.72 -68.32 -12.66
CA MET A 1 10.68 -67.92 -13.71
C MET A 1 10.86 -66.41 -13.61
N LYS A 2 12.00 -65.94 -13.09
CA LYS A 2 12.29 -64.53 -12.84
C LYS A 2 12.69 -63.85 -14.15
N ILE A 3 11.96 -62.81 -14.56
CA ILE A 3 12.39 -61.91 -15.63
C ILE A 3 12.68 -60.57 -14.98
N SER A 4 13.96 -60.21 -14.91
CA SER A 4 14.43 -58.89 -14.50
C SER A 4 14.14 -57.88 -15.61
N HIS A 5 13.52 -56.76 -15.28
CA HIS A 5 13.54 -55.57 -16.14
C HIS A 5 14.44 -54.54 -15.47
N PHE A 6 15.57 -54.30 -16.12
CA PHE A 6 16.58 -53.32 -15.76
C PHE A 6 16.10 -51.96 -16.32
N PHE A 7 15.52 -51.12 -15.48
CA PHE A 7 15.22 -49.73 -15.85
C PHE A 7 16.49 -48.90 -15.66
N SER A 8 17.23 -48.69 -16.74
CA SER A 8 18.27 -47.66 -16.80
C SER A 8 17.59 -46.29 -16.84
N ILE A 9 17.52 -45.63 -15.69
CA ILE A 9 17.16 -44.21 -15.60
C ILE A 9 18.33 -43.41 -16.17
N LEU A 10 18.18 -42.94 -17.40
CA LEU A 10 19.06 -41.95 -17.99
C LEU A 10 18.81 -40.64 -17.23
N PHE A 11 19.70 -40.30 -16.30
CA PHE A 11 19.77 -38.95 -15.73
C PHE A 11 20.22 -38.01 -16.85
N LEU A 12 19.26 -37.41 -17.55
CA LEU A 12 19.48 -36.20 -18.34
C LEU A 12 19.83 -35.10 -17.34
N VAL A 13 21.13 -34.95 -17.07
CA VAL A 13 21.68 -33.75 -16.45
C VAL A 13 21.41 -32.64 -17.45
N SER A 14 20.31 -31.93 -17.26
CA SER A 14 20.05 -30.63 -17.85
C SER A 14 21.11 -29.67 -17.30
N PHE A 15 22.27 -29.68 -17.96
CA PHE A 15 23.21 -28.57 -17.90
C PHE A 15 22.48 -27.36 -18.48
N SER A 16 21.84 -26.59 -17.61
CA SER A 16 21.39 -25.23 -17.88
C SER A 16 22.62 -24.36 -18.10
N VAL A 17 23.30 -24.53 -19.23
CA VAL A 17 24.29 -23.58 -19.72
C VAL A 17 23.50 -22.42 -20.30
N TYR A 18 22.92 -21.61 -19.43
CA TYR A 18 22.60 -20.23 -19.75
C TYR A 18 23.94 -19.49 -19.72
N GLY A 19 24.70 -19.63 -20.80
CA GLY A 19 25.92 -18.87 -21.01
C GLY A 19 25.55 -17.41 -21.23
N GLN A 20 25.49 -16.61 -20.17
CA GLN A 20 25.42 -15.15 -20.31
C GLN A 20 26.72 -14.45 -19.92
N TYR A 21 27.64 -15.08 -19.16
CA TYR A 21 28.85 -14.40 -18.70
C TYR A 21 30.11 -15.27 -18.75
N THR A 22 31.22 -14.68 -19.22
CA THR A 22 32.55 -15.31 -19.21
C THR A 22 33.16 -15.18 -17.81
N TYR A 23 32.72 -15.99 -16.86
CA TYR A 23 33.36 -16.09 -15.55
C TYR A 23 34.72 -16.78 -15.67
N ASP A 24 35.79 -16.08 -15.28
CA ASP A 24 37.14 -16.64 -15.23
C ASP A 24 37.56 -16.90 -13.78
N LYS A 25 37.40 -18.16 -13.35
CA LYS A 25 37.79 -18.63 -12.02
C LYS A 25 39.27 -18.38 -11.70
N SER A 26 40.16 -18.33 -12.70
CA SER A 26 41.60 -18.13 -12.48
C SER A 26 41.93 -16.75 -11.91
N LYS A 27 41.02 -15.78 -12.05
CA LYS A 27 41.16 -14.42 -11.53
C LYS A 27 40.73 -14.27 -10.07
N ILE A 28 40.24 -15.35 -9.44
CA ILE A 28 39.77 -15.34 -8.05
C ILE A 28 40.72 -16.14 -7.16
N SER A 29 41.17 -15.57 -6.06
CA SER A 29 42.02 -16.26 -5.10
C SER A 29 41.31 -17.43 -4.42
N ASN A 30 42.07 -18.45 -4.04
CA ASN A 30 41.55 -19.62 -3.32
C ASN A 30 40.86 -19.27 -2.00
N LYS A 31 41.24 -18.16 -1.34
CA LYS A 31 40.60 -17.69 -0.10
C LYS A 31 39.19 -17.17 -0.39
N VAL A 32 39.03 -16.34 -1.42
CA VAL A 32 37.74 -15.81 -1.86
C VAL A 32 36.83 -16.95 -2.34
N LEU A 33 37.34 -17.89 -3.15
CA LEU A 33 36.56 -19.03 -3.66
C LEU A 33 35.93 -19.88 -2.54
N LYS A 34 36.61 -20.04 -1.40
CA LYS A 34 36.06 -20.79 -0.25
C LYS A 34 34.85 -20.11 0.36
N ILE A 35 34.83 -18.77 0.40
CA ILE A 35 33.67 -18.00 0.91
C ILE A 35 32.55 -18.00 -0.12
N VAL A 36 32.88 -17.78 -1.39
CA VAL A 36 31.90 -17.81 -2.51
C VAL A 36 31.12 -19.12 -2.53
N LYS A 37 31.80 -20.26 -2.33
CA LYS A 37 31.13 -21.58 -2.27
C LYS A 37 30.14 -21.72 -1.10
N LYS A 38 30.33 -20.98 0.00
CA LYS A 38 29.36 -20.95 1.11
C LYS A 38 28.15 -20.09 0.76
N ILE A 39 28.38 -18.93 0.13
CA ILE A 39 27.32 -18.03 -0.35
C ILE A 39 26.44 -18.74 -1.37
N GLU A 40 27.05 -19.36 -2.38
CA GLU A 40 26.38 -20.14 -3.43
C GLU A 40 25.55 -21.29 -2.87
N LYS A 41 26.01 -21.93 -1.78
CA LYS A 41 25.27 -23.03 -1.15
C LYS A 41 23.95 -22.56 -0.53
N ILE A 42 23.89 -21.34 0.00
CA ILE A 42 22.67 -20.77 0.59
C ILE A 42 21.80 -20.13 -0.50
N ASN A 43 22.41 -19.47 -1.49
CA ASN A 43 21.74 -18.87 -2.66
C ASN A 43 20.61 -17.87 -2.33
N VAL A 44 20.76 -17.11 -1.25
CA VAL A 44 19.83 -16.03 -0.87
C VAL A 44 20.66 -14.81 -0.49
N VAL A 45 20.19 -13.61 -0.82
CA VAL A 45 20.78 -12.33 -0.37
C VAL A 45 20.09 -11.91 0.94
N LYS A 46 20.70 -12.20 2.08
CA LYS A 46 20.21 -11.84 3.41
C LYS A 46 20.84 -10.56 3.95
N GLU A 47 20.03 -9.72 4.58
CA GLU A 47 20.50 -8.58 5.40
C GLU A 47 20.99 -9.03 6.79
N GLU A 48 21.44 -8.08 7.61
CA GLU A 48 22.07 -8.31 8.91
C GLU A 48 21.18 -9.15 9.86
N GLY A 49 19.87 -8.90 9.93
CA GLY A 49 18.95 -9.60 10.84
C GLY A 49 18.09 -10.66 10.18
N ASP A 50 18.04 -11.87 10.76
CA ASP A 50 17.18 -12.99 10.33
C ASP A 50 15.73 -12.94 10.84
N GLY A 51 15.27 -11.78 11.32
CA GLY A 51 13.91 -11.59 11.86
C GLY A 51 13.76 -11.99 13.33
N VAL A 52 14.79 -12.63 13.91
CA VAL A 52 14.84 -13.05 15.33
C VAL A 52 15.97 -12.34 16.09
N GLY A 53 16.59 -11.32 15.48
CA GLY A 53 17.68 -10.54 16.08
C GLY A 53 19.03 -11.27 16.10
N LYS A 54 19.20 -12.33 15.30
CA LYS A 54 20.50 -12.99 15.09
C LYS A 54 21.06 -12.62 13.73
N ILE A 55 22.40 -12.51 13.67
CA ILE A 55 23.11 -12.33 12.42
C ILE A 55 23.02 -13.63 11.61
N SER A 56 22.56 -13.53 10.36
CA SER A 56 22.43 -14.71 9.52
C SER A 56 23.81 -15.23 9.06
N GLU A 57 23.97 -16.56 8.97
CA GLU A 57 25.21 -17.17 8.45
C GLU A 57 25.59 -16.62 7.07
N GLN A 58 24.57 -16.33 6.25
CA GLN A 58 24.76 -15.78 4.92
C GLN A 58 25.30 -14.35 4.94
N TYR A 59 24.78 -13.50 5.84
CA TYR A 59 25.32 -12.16 6.03
C TYR A 59 26.76 -12.20 6.55
N GLU A 60 27.09 -13.12 7.45
CA GLU A 60 28.49 -13.30 7.87
C GLU A 60 29.40 -13.73 6.72
N ASN A 61 28.92 -14.59 5.81
CA ASN A 61 29.68 -14.99 4.63
C ASN A 61 29.91 -13.80 3.69
N TYR A 62 28.91 -12.92 3.53
CA TYR A 62 29.05 -11.66 2.81
C TYR A 62 30.08 -10.73 3.46
N GLU A 63 29.99 -10.47 4.76
CA GLU A 63 30.96 -9.66 5.53
C GLU A 63 32.40 -10.19 5.37
N LYS A 64 32.56 -11.52 5.41
CA LYS A 64 33.85 -12.17 5.17
C LYS A 64 34.33 -11.98 3.73
N LEU A 65 33.43 -12.04 2.74
CA LEU A 65 33.76 -11.84 1.33
C LEU A 65 34.31 -10.43 1.09
N ILE A 66 33.57 -9.40 1.51
CA ILE A 66 33.95 -7.99 1.27
C ILE A 66 35.26 -7.61 1.99
N LYS A 67 35.57 -8.27 3.11
CA LYS A 67 36.81 -8.03 3.86
C LYS A 67 38.06 -8.60 3.19
N ILE A 68 37.93 -9.69 2.42
CA ILE A 68 39.09 -10.42 1.89
C ILE A 68 39.25 -10.30 0.37
N ALA A 69 38.17 -10.00 -0.36
CA ALA A 69 38.20 -9.87 -1.80
C ALA A 69 38.76 -8.51 -2.22
N THR A 70 39.61 -8.50 -3.24
CA THR A 70 40.04 -7.27 -3.90
C THR A 70 38.91 -6.71 -4.77
N PRO A 71 38.93 -5.41 -5.12
CA PRO A 71 37.92 -4.81 -6.00
C PRO A 71 37.85 -5.50 -7.37
N LYS A 72 39.01 -5.94 -7.90
CA LYS A 72 39.08 -6.71 -9.15
C LYS A 72 38.45 -8.10 -9.02
N GLU A 73 38.63 -8.77 -7.88
CA GLU A 73 37.95 -10.05 -7.63
C GLU A 73 36.44 -9.87 -7.51
N LEU A 74 35.98 -8.84 -6.80
CA LEU A 74 34.55 -8.51 -6.71
C LEU A 74 33.97 -8.22 -8.10
N ALA A 75 34.66 -7.44 -8.94
CA ALA A 75 34.23 -7.18 -10.32
C ALA A 75 34.16 -8.44 -11.19
N VAL A 76 35.04 -9.43 -10.97
CA VAL A 76 34.94 -10.73 -11.67
C VAL A 76 33.78 -11.56 -11.10
N LEU A 77 33.49 -11.45 -9.81
CA LEU A 77 32.38 -12.16 -9.16
C LEU A 77 31.00 -11.62 -9.55
N THR A 78 30.89 -10.38 -10.06
CA THR A 78 29.62 -9.93 -10.63
C THR A 78 29.21 -10.76 -11.85
N SER A 79 30.12 -11.50 -12.48
CA SER A 79 29.82 -12.46 -13.56
C SER A 79 29.75 -13.92 -13.10
N TYR A 80 29.73 -14.19 -11.78
CA TYR A 80 29.72 -15.56 -11.26
C TYR A 80 28.44 -16.33 -11.65
N PRO A 81 28.49 -17.67 -11.85
CA PRO A 81 27.31 -18.46 -12.26
C PRO A 81 26.10 -18.46 -11.31
N ASN A 82 26.25 -17.96 -10.08
CA ASN A 82 25.18 -17.94 -9.07
C ASN A 82 24.75 -16.50 -8.78
N GLY A 83 23.44 -16.22 -8.91
CA GLY A 83 22.87 -14.87 -8.77
C GLY A 83 23.13 -14.22 -7.41
N ALA A 84 23.04 -14.96 -6.30
CA ALA A 84 23.33 -14.42 -4.97
C ALA A 84 24.80 -13.97 -4.82
N VAL A 85 25.74 -14.71 -5.41
CA VAL A 85 27.15 -14.30 -5.45
C VAL A 85 27.32 -13.03 -6.28
N ARG A 86 26.66 -12.93 -7.45
CA ARG A 86 26.70 -11.72 -8.29
C ARG A 86 26.20 -10.49 -7.52
N CYS A 87 25.05 -10.63 -6.86
CA CYS A 87 24.43 -9.56 -6.07
C CYS A 87 25.31 -9.12 -4.90
N TYR A 88 25.84 -10.06 -4.10
CA TYR A 88 26.72 -9.69 -3.00
C TYR A 88 28.04 -9.05 -3.45
N ALA A 89 28.61 -9.51 -4.55
CA ALA A 89 29.78 -8.88 -5.13
C ALA A 89 29.49 -7.42 -5.56
N PHE A 90 28.31 -7.21 -6.16
CA PHE A 90 27.85 -5.89 -6.57
C PHE A 90 27.60 -4.96 -5.38
N ILE A 91 26.91 -5.43 -4.32
CA ILE A 91 26.73 -4.65 -3.07
C ILE A 91 28.09 -4.22 -2.51
N GLY A 92 29.07 -5.14 -2.47
CA GLY A 92 30.41 -4.84 -1.98
C GLY A 92 31.12 -3.74 -2.79
N LEU A 93 30.92 -3.73 -4.12
CA LEU A 93 31.47 -2.70 -5.01
C LEU A 93 30.76 -1.35 -4.87
N THR A 94 29.45 -1.34 -4.64
CA THR A 94 28.66 -0.10 -4.55
C THR A 94 28.71 0.55 -3.18
N SER A 95 29.07 -0.19 -2.12
CA SER A 95 29.01 0.28 -0.72
C SER A 95 30.28 0.98 -0.22
N ASP A 96 31.36 1.00 -1.01
CA ASP A 96 32.62 1.66 -0.64
C ASP A 96 33.03 2.70 -1.70
N GLU A 97 33.07 3.97 -1.29
CA GLU A 97 33.43 5.11 -2.12
C GLU A 97 34.79 4.96 -2.80
N LYS A 98 35.75 4.36 -2.11
CA LYS A 98 37.11 4.19 -2.64
C LYS A 98 37.15 3.27 -3.85
N LEU A 99 36.12 2.44 -4.03
CA LEU A 99 36.07 1.47 -5.12
C LEU A 99 35.58 2.07 -6.44
N LYS A 100 34.89 3.22 -6.41
CA LYS A 100 34.41 3.91 -7.62
C LYS A 100 35.52 4.28 -8.61
N GLU A 101 36.72 4.55 -8.11
CA GLU A 101 37.88 4.91 -8.94
C GLU A 101 38.59 3.69 -9.53
N THR A 102 38.28 2.49 -9.03
CA THR A 102 38.99 1.24 -9.37
C THR A 102 38.23 0.34 -10.33
N VAL A 103 36.90 0.44 -10.34
CA VAL A 103 35.99 -0.40 -11.12
C VAL A 103 34.90 0.47 -11.74
N ASP A 104 34.64 0.26 -13.03
CA ASP A 104 33.55 0.92 -13.74
C ASP A 104 32.20 0.26 -13.39
N ILE A 105 31.58 0.74 -12.30
CA ILE A 105 30.28 0.26 -11.82
C ILE A 105 29.20 0.43 -12.89
N PHE A 106 29.24 1.52 -13.64
CA PHE A 106 28.25 1.79 -14.68
C PHE A 106 28.35 0.76 -15.81
N LYS A 107 29.57 0.39 -16.21
CA LYS A 107 29.78 -0.70 -17.16
C LYS A 107 29.23 -2.03 -16.64
N ILE A 108 29.44 -2.36 -15.36
CA ILE A 108 28.90 -3.60 -14.76
C ILE A 108 27.37 -3.62 -14.86
N VAL A 109 26.68 -2.52 -14.52
CA VAL A 109 25.22 -2.44 -14.64
C VAL A 109 24.79 -2.68 -16.09
N LYS A 110 25.46 -2.06 -17.07
CA LYS A 110 25.15 -2.27 -18.50
C LYS A 110 25.39 -3.71 -18.95
N ASP A 111 26.48 -4.32 -18.51
CA ASP A 111 26.83 -5.69 -18.89
C ASP A 111 25.80 -6.70 -18.31
N HIS A 112 25.12 -6.37 -17.21
CA HIS A 112 24.13 -7.21 -16.52
C HIS A 112 22.66 -6.80 -16.76
N ILE A 113 22.39 -5.89 -17.70
CA ILE A 113 21.04 -5.33 -17.94
C ILE A 113 20.02 -6.36 -18.47
N GLN A 114 20.47 -7.53 -18.90
CA GLN A 114 19.65 -8.65 -19.38
C GLN A 114 19.81 -9.91 -18.50
N ASP A 115 20.33 -9.74 -17.27
CA ASP A 115 20.50 -10.82 -16.30
C ASP A 115 19.16 -11.20 -15.66
N ASN A 116 18.45 -12.13 -16.30
CA ASN A 116 17.12 -12.56 -15.89
C ASN A 116 17.14 -13.71 -14.86
N GLU A 117 18.29 -14.07 -14.28
CA GLU A 117 18.33 -15.06 -13.20
C GLU A 117 17.59 -14.48 -11.97
N PHE A 118 16.66 -15.24 -11.42
CA PHE A 118 15.97 -14.84 -10.20
C PHE A 118 16.86 -15.05 -8.99
N VAL A 119 16.89 -14.04 -8.11
CA VAL A 119 17.59 -14.09 -6.82
C VAL A 119 16.59 -13.79 -5.71
N GLU A 120 16.57 -14.66 -4.69
CA GLU A 120 15.81 -14.39 -3.48
C GLU A 120 16.60 -13.47 -2.56
N SER A 121 15.90 -12.52 -1.93
CA SER A 121 16.43 -11.69 -0.86
C SER A 121 15.57 -11.78 0.40
N GLN A 122 16.20 -11.65 1.56
CA GLN A 122 15.54 -11.74 2.86
C GLN A 122 15.97 -10.60 3.77
N SER A 123 15.00 -9.79 4.22
CA SER A 123 15.17 -8.80 5.29
C SER A 123 14.22 -9.14 6.43
N GLY A 124 14.77 -9.60 7.55
CA GLY A 124 13.96 -10.10 8.65
C GLY A 124 13.08 -11.29 8.25
N CYS A 125 11.78 -11.17 8.48
CA CYS A 125 10.77 -12.16 8.10
C CYS A 125 10.23 -11.97 6.67
N ILE A 126 10.70 -10.94 5.94
CA ILE A 126 10.23 -10.62 4.59
C ILE A 126 11.16 -11.29 3.59
N ILE A 127 10.60 -12.14 2.73
CA ILE A 127 11.29 -12.75 1.59
C ILE A 127 10.72 -12.15 0.31
N SER A 128 11.60 -11.73 -0.59
CA SER A 128 11.27 -11.23 -1.92
C SER A 128 12.15 -11.93 -2.97
N SER A 129 11.77 -11.81 -4.24
CA SER A 129 12.56 -12.31 -5.36
C SER A 129 12.49 -11.29 -6.50
N GLU A 130 13.61 -11.07 -7.17
CA GLU A 130 13.74 -10.20 -8.33
C GLU A 130 14.79 -10.75 -9.29
N SER A 131 14.87 -10.21 -10.51
CA SER A 131 15.96 -10.54 -11.43
C SER A 131 17.28 -9.90 -10.95
N VAL A 132 18.44 -10.50 -11.26
CA VAL A 132 19.73 -9.88 -10.95
C VAL A 132 19.87 -8.51 -11.62
N ALA A 133 19.33 -8.32 -12.82
CA ALA A 133 19.30 -7.02 -13.50
C ALA A 133 18.54 -5.97 -12.68
N ASP A 134 17.33 -6.30 -12.20
CA ASP A 134 16.54 -5.40 -11.35
C ASP A 134 17.25 -5.14 -10.02
N PHE A 135 17.86 -6.15 -9.41
CA PHE A 135 18.65 -6.00 -8.18
C PHE A 135 19.78 -4.98 -8.35
N PHE A 136 20.53 -5.08 -9.46
CA PHE A 136 21.67 -4.21 -9.74
C PHE A 136 21.19 -2.77 -9.96
N ILE A 137 20.15 -2.58 -10.77
CA ILE A 137 19.58 -1.26 -11.06
C ILE A 137 19.03 -0.63 -9.78
N ARG A 138 18.23 -1.38 -9.01
CA ARG A 138 17.69 -0.95 -7.73
C ARG A 138 18.79 -0.50 -6.76
N THR A 139 19.89 -1.24 -6.69
CA THR A 139 21.03 -0.92 -5.81
C THR A 139 21.67 0.44 -6.14
N VAL A 140 21.72 0.84 -7.41
CA VAL A 140 22.33 2.13 -7.84
C VAL A 140 21.33 3.28 -8.03
N GLU A 141 20.03 2.98 -7.94
CA GLU A 141 18.94 3.96 -7.95
C GLU A 141 18.40 4.30 -6.55
N GLN A 142 18.51 3.37 -5.59
CA GLN A 142 18.04 3.58 -4.23
C GLN A 142 18.91 4.63 -3.53
N LYS A 143 18.28 5.76 -3.19
CA LYS A 143 18.78 6.68 -2.18
C LYS A 143 18.40 6.12 -0.82
N ASP A 144 19.14 5.13 -0.34
CA ASP A 144 18.75 4.48 0.91
C ASP A 144 18.78 5.49 2.08
N TYR A 145 17.73 5.46 2.90
CA TYR A 145 17.48 6.42 3.99
C TYR A 145 18.31 6.12 5.25
N LYS A 146 19.19 5.11 5.21
CA LYS A 146 20.14 4.84 6.30
C LYS A 146 21.25 5.89 6.27
N LEU A 147 21.05 6.93 7.07
CA LEU A 147 21.81 8.18 7.26
C LEU A 147 23.36 8.12 7.33
N ASN A 148 24.04 6.98 7.16
CA ASN A 148 25.50 6.88 7.38
C ASN A 148 26.26 5.93 6.43
N PHE A 149 25.66 5.41 5.36
CA PHE A 149 26.38 4.54 4.41
C PHE A 149 26.42 5.12 3.00
N TYR A 150 27.59 5.00 2.38
CA TYR A 150 27.79 5.37 1.00
C TYR A 150 27.18 4.31 0.07
N THR A 151 26.56 4.75 -1.03
CA THR A 151 26.15 3.85 -2.12
C THR A 151 26.41 4.53 -3.46
N TYR A 152 26.94 3.79 -4.44
CA TYR A 152 27.07 4.29 -5.82
C TYR A 152 25.72 4.73 -6.37
N GLN A 153 25.67 5.92 -6.98
CA GLN A 153 24.45 6.45 -7.61
C GLN A 153 24.75 6.79 -9.06
N LEU A 154 23.88 6.36 -9.97
CA LEU A 154 23.96 6.77 -11.37
C LEU A 154 23.69 8.28 -11.46
N ASN A 155 24.49 8.97 -12.28
CA ASN A 155 24.15 10.35 -12.64
C ASN A 155 23.02 10.37 -13.69
N SER A 156 22.43 11.55 -13.93
CA SER A 156 21.28 11.67 -14.84
C SER A 156 21.57 11.22 -16.28
N GLN A 157 22.81 11.31 -16.77
CA GLN A 157 23.16 10.85 -18.11
C GLN A 157 23.26 9.32 -18.16
N GLN A 158 23.87 8.72 -17.14
CA GLN A 158 23.96 7.26 -17.00
C GLN A 158 22.57 6.64 -16.85
N GLN A 159 21.70 7.24 -16.04
CA GLN A 159 20.32 6.79 -15.88
C GLN A 159 19.58 6.78 -17.22
N LYS A 160 19.67 7.87 -18.00
CA LYS A 160 19.04 7.93 -19.34
C LYS A 160 19.57 6.87 -20.30
N GLU A 161 20.86 6.53 -20.22
CA GLU A 161 21.44 5.47 -21.04
C GLU A 161 20.91 4.09 -20.61
N ILE A 162 20.82 3.80 -19.30
CA ILE A 162 20.19 2.57 -18.79
C ILE A 162 18.73 2.49 -19.23
N ASP A 163 17.94 3.55 -19.03
CA ASP A 163 16.53 3.58 -19.41
C ASP A 163 16.37 3.29 -20.91
N SER A 164 17.20 3.91 -21.76
CA SER A 164 17.18 3.67 -23.21
C SER A 164 17.52 2.22 -23.57
N LEU A 165 18.48 1.60 -22.88
CA LEU A 165 18.87 0.21 -23.11
C LEU A 165 17.78 -0.76 -22.63
N LEU A 166 17.14 -0.48 -21.50
CA LEU A 166 16.02 -1.26 -20.98
C LEU A 166 14.83 -1.25 -21.94
N ILE A 167 14.45 -0.07 -22.44
CA ILE A 167 13.28 0.08 -23.33
C ILE A 167 13.48 -0.74 -24.62
N VAL A 168 14.68 -0.71 -25.20
CA VAL A 168 15.01 -1.43 -26.44
C VAL A 168 15.27 -2.92 -26.20
N GLY A 169 15.70 -3.30 -25.00
CA GLY A 169 15.92 -4.69 -24.62
C GLY A 169 14.62 -5.49 -24.52
N LYS A 170 14.66 -6.79 -24.82
CA LYS A 170 13.52 -7.70 -24.64
C LYS A 170 13.65 -8.43 -23.31
N ASN A 171 13.11 -7.85 -22.25
CA ASN A 171 12.92 -8.50 -20.95
C ASN A 171 11.64 -7.97 -20.29
N ASP A 172 11.18 -8.65 -19.24
CA ASP A 172 10.00 -8.24 -18.47
C ASP A 172 10.38 -7.68 -17.08
N SER A 173 11.59 -7.13 -16.98
CA SER A 173 12.13 -6.63 -15.71
C SER A 173 11.33 -5.43 -15.21
N TYR A 174 11.25 -5.28 -13.89
CA TYR A 174 10.57 -4.14 -13.28
C TYR A 174 11.22 -2.80 -13.67
N ALA A 175 12.56 -2.78 -13.77
CA ALA A 175 13.30 -1.61 -14.23
C ALA A 175 12.89 -1.20 -15.65
N ARG A 176 12.66 -2.16 -16.56
CA ARG A 176 12.16 -1.85 -17.90
C ARG A 176 10.77 -1.23 -17.88
N GLN A 177 9.87 -1.78 -17.08
CA GLN A 177 8.52 -1.22 -16.94
C GLN A 177 8.58 0.24 -16.46
N LYS A 178 9.40 0.52 -15.44
CA LYS A 178 9.66 1.87 -14.93
C LYS A 178 10.25 2.80 -16.00
N ALA A 179 11.20 2.33 -16.80
CA ALA A 179 11.81 3.10 -17.89
C ALA A 179 10.79 3.44 -19.00
N ILE A 180 9.90 2.51 -19.35
CA ILE A 180 8.81 2.76 -20.30
C ILE A 180 7.85 3.82 -19.74
N GLN A 181 7.42 3.67 -18.49
CA GLN A 181 6.48 4.61 -17.84
C GLN A 181 7.06 6.03 -17.68
N SER A 182 8.36 6.15 -17.44
CA SER A 182 9.06 7.43 -17.27
C SER A 182 9.40 8.14 -18.59
N LEU A 183 9.20 7.47 -19.73
CA LEU A 183 9.56 8.00 -21.04
C LEU A 183 8.82 9.31 -21.33
N GLN A 184 9.55 10.35 -21.77
CA GLN A 184 8.94 11.64 -22.08
C GLN A 184 7.99 11.55 -23.28
N ILE A 185 6.84 12.23 -23.20
CA ILE A 185 5.88 12.35 -24.30
C ILE A 185 6.40 13.38 -25.31
N ASN A 186 6.89 12.90 -26.46
CA ASN A 186 7.35 13.73 -27.57
C ASN A 186 7.30 12.94 -28.89
N ALA A 187 7.35 13.64 -30.02
CA ALA A 187 7.20 13.01 -31.34
C ALA A 187 8.24 11.92 -31.65
N GLN A 188 9.43 11.97 -31.05
CA GLN A 188 10.50 10.99 -31.30
C GLN A 188 10.24 9.65 -30.59
N ASN A 189 9.58 9.69 -29.42
CA ASN A 189 9.31 8.51 -28.61
C ASN A 189 8.03 7.77 -29.03
N TYR A 190 7.12 8.43 -29.75
CA TYR A 190 5.87 7.81 -30.21
C TYR A 190 6.07 6.53 -31.03
N PRO A 191 6.92 6.49 -32.08
CA PRO A 191 7.12 5.27 -32.88
C PRO A 191 7.68 4.10 -32.06
N LEU A 192 8.53 4.39 -31.07
CA LEU A 192 9.10 3.39 -30.17
C LEU A 192 8.01 2.76 -29.29
N LEU A 193 7.20 3.57 -28.61
CA LEU A 193 6.08 3.07 -27.79
C LEU A 193 5.10 2.28 -28.63
N ARG A 194 4.75 2.78 -29.82
CA ARG A 194 3.83 2.08 -30.71
C ARG A 194 4.40 0.74 -31.16
N LYS A 195 5.71 0.67 -31.43
CA LYS A 195 6.41 -0.58 -31.74
C LYS A 195 6.31 -1.58 -30.59
N LEU A 196 6.54 -1.16 -29.35
CA LEU A 196 6.42 -2.01 -28.16
C LEU A 196 5.01 -2.60 -28.02
N VAL A 197 3.97 -1.79 -28.22
CA VAL A 197 2.58 -2.26 -28.13
C VAL A 197 2.23 -3.22 -29.27
N VAL A 198 2.63 -2.92 -30.51
CA VAL A 198 2.24 -3.72 -31.68
C VAL A 198 3.07 -5.00 -31.83
N GLU A 199 4.39 -4.91 -31.69
CA GLU A 199 5.29 -6.04 -31.94
C GLU A 199 5.49 -6.90 -30.69
N GLU A 200 5.61 -6.27 -29.52
CA GLU A 200 5.89 -6.98 -28.26
C GLU A 200 4.66 -7.20 -27.41
N LYS A 201 3.52 -6.60 -27.78
CA LYS A 201 2.27 -6.69 -27.01
C LYS A 201 2.47 -6.20 -25.56
N ASN A 202 3.35 -5.21 -25.41
CA ASN A 202 3.75 -4.70 -24.09
C ASN A 202 2.60 -3.88 -23.49
N ASP A 203 2.06 -4.37 -22.39
CA ASP A 203 0.93 -3.80 -21.65
C ASP A 203 1.31 -2.53 -20.90
N THR A 204 2.56 -2.44 -20.43
CA THR A 204 3.10 -1.23 -19.79
C THR A 204 3.21 -0.05 -20.77
N ALA A 205 3.54 -0.31 -22.03
CA ALA A 205 3.67 0.71 -23.07
C ALA A 205 2.31 1.22 -23.57
N LEU A 206 1.22 0.47 -23.41
CA LEU A 206 -0.09 0.83 -23.96
C LEU A 206 -0.67 2.11 -23.32
N PRO A 207 -0.76 2.26 -21.98
CA PRO A 207 -1.19 3.52 -21.37
C PRO A 207 -0.27 4.68 -21.76
N LYS A 208 1.04 4.41 -21.83
CA LYS A 208 2.02 5.44 -22.20
C LYS A 208 1.87 5.93 -23.64
N LEU A 209 1.51 5.03 -24.56
CA LEU A 209 1.15 5.37 -25.93
C LEU A 209 -0.14 6.21 -25.98
N ALA A 210 -1.13 5.90 -25.14
CA ALA A 210 -2.40 6.61 -25.11
C ALA A 210 -2.27 8.08 -24.66
N GLU A 211 -1.24 8.45 -23.88
CA GLU A 211 -0.95 9.85 -23.53
C GLU A 211 -0.80 10.78 -24.75
N TYR A 212 -0.46 10.24 -25.94
CA TYR A 212 -0.39 11.00 -27.20
C TYR A 212 -1.75 11.32 -27.82
N LYS A 213 -2.83 10.66 -27.37
CA LYS A 213 -4.22 10.91 -27.78
C LYS A 213 -4.45 10.89 -29.29
N LYS A 214 -3.79 9.97 -29.99
CA LYS A 214 -3.92 9.87 -31.44
C LYS A 214 -5.07 8.95 -31.85
N GLU A 215 -5.91 9.43 -32.76
CA GLU A 215 -7.03 8.65 -33.29
C GLU A 215 -6.61 7.37 -34.01
N GLU A 216 -5.40 7.34 -34.58
CA GLU A 216 -4.83 6.15 -35.24
C GLU A 216 -4.62 4.96 -34.29
N ASP A 217 -4.61 5.19 -32.98
CA ASP A 217 -4.42 4.16 -31.95
C ASP A 217 -5.73 3.66 -31.32
N LEU A 218 -6.90 4.20 -31.70
CA LEU A 218 -8.18 3.82 -31.10
C LEU A 218 -8.47 2.31 -31.21
N GLN A 219 -8.27 1.74 -32.40
CA GLN A 219 -8.50 0.31 -32.63
C GLN A 219 -7.44 -0.56 -31.94
N LEU A 220 -6.22 -0.04 -31.79
CA LEU A 220 -5.15 -0.73 -31.07
C LEU A 220 -5.50 -0.85 -29.58
N ILE A 221 -5.95 0.25 -28.97
CA ILE A 221 -6.39 0.28 -27.57
C ILE A 221 -7.58 -0.66 -27.35
N LEU A 222 -8.65 -0.55 -28.16
CA LEU A 222 -9.83 -1.42 -28.04
C LEU A 222 -9.53 -2.90 -28.27
N GLY A 223 -8.57 -3.21 -29.16
CA GLY A 223 -8.21 -4.57 -29.51
C GLY A 223 -7.26 -5.23 -28.52
N PHE A 224 -6.58 -4.47 -27.66
CA PHE A 224 -5.45 -4.97 -26.87
C PHE A 224 -5.83 -6.14 -25.96
N HIS A 225 -6.96 -6.05 -25.26
CA HIS A 225 -7.42 -7.10 -24.35
C HIS A 225 -7.66 -8.47 -25.03
N LYS A 226 -7.87 -8.48 -26.35
CA LYS A 226 -8.10 -9.70 -27.16
C LYS A 226 -6.81 -10.36 -27.65
N ILE A 227 -5.68 -9.68 -27.51
CA ILE A 227 -4.39 -10.19 -28.00
C ILE A 227 -3.93 -11.32 -27.08
N LYS A 228 -3.67 -12.51 -27.64
CA LYS A 228 -3.09 -13.61 -26.86
C LYS A 228 -1.63 -13.31 -26.50
N THR A 229 -1.36 -13.33 -25.20
CA THR A 229 -0.07 -13.07 -24.53
C THR A 229 0.17 -14.11 -23.44
N GLU A 230 1.30 -14.03 -22.75
CA GLU A 230 1.59 -14.84 -21.55
C GLU A 230 0.77 -14.39 -20.33
N ILE A 231 0.48 -13.08 -20.24
CA ILE A 231 -0.40 -12.52 -19.21
C ILE A 231 -1.87 -12.89 -19.42
N ASN A 232 -2.67 -12.89 -18.35
CA ASN A 232 -4.10 -13.22 -18.40
C ASN A 232 -4.95 -12.08 -19.01
N GLU A 233 -6.24 -12.33 -19.22
CA GLU A 233 -7.14 -11.32 -19.81
C GLU A 233 -7.37 -10.12 -18.89
N ASP A 234 -7.47 -10.33 -17.58
CA ASP A 234 -7.72 -9.27 -16.59
C ASP A 234 -6.58 -8.25 -16.56
N GLU A 235 -5.33 -8.71 -16.67
CA GLU A 235 -4.14 -7.85 -16.79
C GLU A 235 -4.15 -7.03 -18.10
N ARG A 236 -4.58 -7.62 -19.21
CA ARG A 236 -4.72 -6.85 -20.46
C ARG A 236 -5.90 -5.88 -20.43
N LEU A 237 -7.00 -6.23 -19.76
CA LEU A 237 -8.13 -5.33 -19.53
C LEU A 237 -7.70 -4.15 -18.66
N TYR A 238 -6.94 -4.41 -17.59
CA TYR A 238 -6.35 -3.38 -16.75
C TYR A 238 -5.53 -2.37 -17.57
N ALA A 239 -4.59 -2.84 -18.40
CA ALA A 239 -3.82 -1.96 -19.29
C ALA A 239 -4.71 -1.18 -20.29
N THR A 240 -5.76 -1.84 -20.83
CA THR A 240 -6.74 -1.19 -21.72
C THR A 240 -7.48 -0.07 -21.02
N TYR A 241 -7.94 -0.29 -19.78
CA TYR A 241 -8.63 0.73 -18.99
C TYR A 241 -7.71 1.89 -18.62
N LEU A 242 -6.46 1.63 -18.25
CA LEU A 242 -5.46 2.68 -18.02
C LEU A 242 -5.23 3.53 -19.28
N ALA A 243 -5.13 2.91 -20.46
CA ALA A 243 -5.01 3.63 -21.72
C ALA A 243 -6.23 4.52 -22.03
N ILE A 244 -7.45 4.03 -21.73
CA ILE A 244 -8.67 4.83 -21.87
C ILE A 244 -8.71 5.99 -20.87
N GLN A 245 -8.15 5.83 -19.67
CA GLN A 245 -8.04 6.93 -18.70
C GLN A 245 -7.15 8.07 -19.21
N GLU A 246 -6.05 7.75 -19.89
CA GLU A 246 -5.15 8.75 -20.50
C GLU A 246 -5.75 9.39 -21.75
N PHE A 247 -6.51 8.62 -22.53
CA PHE A 247 -7.21 9.10 -23.73
C PHE A 247 -8.72 8.83 -23.70
N PRO A 248 -9.52 9.56 -22.90
CA PRO A 248 -10.96 9.42 -22.93
C PRO A 248 -11.50 9.86 -24.29
N HIS A 249 -12.06 8.91 -25.06
CA HIS A 249 -12.57 9.14 -26.41
C HIS A 249 -13.92 8.46 -26.63
N PRO A 250 -14.93 9.10 -27.25
CA PRO A 250 -16.29 8.54 -27.40
C PRO A 250 -16.36 7.11 -27.97
N ALA A 251 -15.40 6.75 -28.83
CA ALA A 251 -15.32 5.40 -29.41
C ALA A 251 -15.14 4.28 -28.37
N PHE A 252 -14.64 4.58 -27.17
CA PHE A 252 -14.42 3.59 -26.11
C PHE A 252 -15.63 3.37 -25.20
N PHE A 253 -16.60 4.29 -25.18
CA PHE A 253 -17.77 4.19 -24.29
C PHE A 253 -18.59 2.91 -24.45
N PRO A 254 -18.91 2.44 -25.69
CA PRO A 254 -19.66 1.20 -25.86
C PRO A 254 -18.96 0.01 -25.20
N PHE A 255 -17.63 -0.06 -25.33
CA PHE A 255 -16.81 -1.08 -24.70
C PHE A 255 -16.88 -1.00 -23.17
N LEU A 256 -16.69 0.19 -22.57
CA LEU A 256 -16.78 0.36 -21.11
C LEU A 256 -18.15 -0.05 -20.56
N LYS A 257 -19.24 0.33 -21.24
CA LYS A 257 -20.62 0.00 -20.85
C LYS A 257 -20.87 -1.51 -20.90
N GLU A 258 -20.39 -2.17 -21.95
CA GLU A 258 -20.49 -3.63 -22.10
C GLU A 258 -19.73 -4.33 -20.97
N ARG A 259 -18.45 -3.99 -20.78
CA ARG A 259 -17.62 -4.57 -19.72
C ARG A 259 -18.23 -4.37 -18.33
N GLN A 260 -18.71 -3.17 -18.02
CA GLN A 260 -19.36 -2.90 -16.73
C GLN A 260 -20.59 -3.79 -16.53
N SER A 261 -21.42 -3.96 -17.56
CA SER A 261 -22.62 -4.79 -17.47
C SER A 261 -22.29 -6.26 -17.19
N GLU A 262 -21.19 -6.78 -17.75
CA GLU A 262 -20.73 -8.16 -17.52
C GLU A 262 -20.30 -8.41 -16.07
N THR A 263 -19.84 -7.37 -15.36
CA THR A 263 -19.42 -7.49 -13.96
C THR A 263 -20.60 -7.67 -13.00
N PHE A 264 -21.79 -7.15 -13.32
CA PHE A 264 -22.94 -7.11 -12.38
C PHE A 264 -23.54 -8.48 -12.04
N GLY A 265 -23.32 -9.47 -12.91
CA GLY A 265 -23.78 -10.85 -12.70
C GLY A 265 -22.77 -11.76 -12.00
N LYS A 266 -21.63 -11.23 -11.56
CA LYS A 266 -20.55 -12.04 -10.95
C LYS A 266 -20.72 -12.11 -9.43
N GLU A 267 -20.43 -13.29 -8.88
CA GLU A 267 -20.45 -13.57 -7.43
C GLU A 267 -19.13 -13.22 -6.72
N TYR A 268 -18.14 -12.77 -7.50
CA TYR A 268 -16.82 -12.34 -7.03
C TYR A 268 -16.56 -10.91 -7.50
N PHE A 269 -15.52 -10.29 -6.95
CA PHE A 269 -14.97 -9.04 -7.48
C PHE A 269 -13.59 -9.31 -8.10
N SER A 270 -13.18 -8.44 -9.02
CA SER A 270 -11.84 -8.47 -9.61
C SER A 270 -11.21 -7.08 -9.61
N ASN A 271 -9.89 -7.03 -9.45
CA ASN A 271 -9.16 -5.78 -9.18
C ASN A 271 -9.14 -4.83 -10.38
N GLU A 272 -9.15 -5.34 -11.60
CA GLU A 272 -9.18 -4.53 -12.82
C GLU A 272 -10.48 -3.73 -12.97
N TRP A 273 -11.56 -4.11 -12.27
CA TRP A 273 -12.83 -3.37 -12.29
C TRP A 273 -12.67 -1.98 -11.70
N GLU A 274 -11.80 -1.80 -10.72
CA GLU A 274 -11.47 -0.46 -10.21
C GLU A 274 -10.98 0.45 -11.35
N SER A 275 -10.11 -0.07 -12.23
CA SER A 275 -9.64 0.68 -13.39
C SER A 275 -10.71 0.92 -14.44
N LEU A 276 -11.68 0.01 -14.59
CA LEU A 276 -12.87 0.23 -15.42
C LEU A 276 -13.69 1.42 -14.91
N TYR A 277 -13.97 1.49 -13.61
CA TYR A 277 -14.70 2.62 -13.01
C TYR A 277 -13.94 3.93 -13.16
N ASN A 278 -12.62 3.92 -12.91
CA ASN A 278 -11.77 5.08 -13.14
C ASN A 278 -11.81 5.53 -14.61
N ALA A 279 -11.75 4.61 -15.58
CA ALA A 279 -11.88 4.91 -17.02
C ALA A 279 -13.22 5.57 -17.36
N ILE A 280 -14.33 5.11 -16.78
CA ILE A 280 -15.65 5.74 -16.94
C ILE A 280 -15.63 7.16 -16.34
N ALA A 281 -15.12 7.33 -15.13
CA ALA A 281 -15.17 8.62 -14.43
C ALA A 281 -14.34 9.72 -15.12
N ARG A 282 -13.27 9.36 -15.85
CA ARG A 282 -12.39 10.30 -16.58
C ARG A 282 -13.12 11.13 -17.65
N TYR A 283 -14.25 10.67 -18.17
CA TYR A 283 -15.03 11.41 -19.17
C TYR A 283 -15.74 12.65 -18.63
N LYS A 284 -16.06 12.67 -17.33
CA LYS A 284 -16.68 13.83 -16.65
C LYS A 284 -17.89 14.41 -17.39
N ASN A 285 -18.75 13.52 -17.89
CA ASN A 285 -19.94 13.86 -18.66
C ASN A 285 -21.18 13.10 -18.16
N ARG A 286 -22.33 13.37 -18.78
CA ARG A 286 -23.62 12.79 -18.36
C ARG A 286 -23.68 11.27 -18.54
N GLU A 287 -23.13 10.75 -19.63
CA GLU A 287 -23.12 9.31 -19.90
C GLU A 287 -22.28 8.55 -18.86
N ALA A 288 -21.12 9.09 -18.47
CA ALA A 288 -20.31 8.55 -17.40
C ALA A 288 -21.04 8.58 -16.05
N PHE A 289 -21.71 9.67 -15.71
CA PHE A 289 -22.55 9.75 -14.50
C PHE A 289 -23.60 8.63 -14.48
N GLU A 290 -24.29 8.41 -15.60
CA GLU A 290 -25.33 7.38 -15.69
C GLU A 290 -24.74 5.96 -15.51
N LEU A 291 -23.56 5.68 -16.07
CA LEU A 291 -22.86 4.41 -15.84
C LEU A 291 -22.42 4.24 -14.39
N LEU A 292 -21.88 5.29 -13.75
CA LEU A 292 -21.48 5.26 -12.34
C LEU A 292 -22.67 5.11 -11.39
N GLN A 293 -23.89 5.44 -11.83
CA GLN A 293 -25.12 5.26 -11.06
C GLN A 293 -25.67 3.82 -11.11
N LEU A 294 -25.33 3.02 -12.12
CA LEU A 294 -25.86 1.65 -12.28
C LEU A 294 -25.58 0.71 -11.10
N PRO A 295 -24.38 0.69 -10.48
CA PRO A 295 -24.06 -0.19 -9.36
C PRO A 295 -25.02 -0.12 -8.17
N PHE A 296 -25.61 1.06 -7.93
CA PHE A 296 -26.56 1.24 -6.84
C PHE A 296 -27.83 0.41 -7.00
N ALA A 297 -28.22 0.08 -8.25
CA ALA A 297 -29.50 -0.56 -8.55
C ALA A 297 -29.39 -1.92 -9.25
N LYS A 298 -28.27 -2.21 -9.92
CA LYS A 298 -28.16 -3.36 -10.84
C LYS A 298 -27.41 -4.57 -10.27
N ILE A 299 -26.66 -4.40 -9.18
CA ILE A 299 -25.86 -5.50 -8.61
C ILE A 299 -26.74 -6.31 -7.66
N VAL A 300 -26.86 -7.60 -7.96
CA VAL A 300 -27.75 -8.53 -7.24
C VAL A 300 -27.11 -9.04 -5.96
N TYR A 301 -25.80 -9.28 -5.97
CA TYR A 301 -25.07 -9.90 -4.86
C TYR A 301 -24.58 -8.84 -3.86
N THR A 302 -25.20 -8.78 -2.67
CA THR A 302 -24.92 -7.76 -1.64
C THR A 302 -23.46 -7.72 -1.20
N ASN A 303 -22.81 -8.89 -1.09
CA ASN A 303 -21.40 -9.00 -0.72
C ASN A 303 -20.44 -8.45 -1.78
N VAL A 304 -20.85 -8.45 -3.06
CA VAL A 304 -20.10 -7.91 -4.19
C VAL A 304 -20.42 -6.42 -4.41
N ARG A 305 -21.68 -6.01 -4.18
CA ARG A 305 -22.16 -4.63 -4.33
C ARG A 305 -21.28 -3.61 -3.59
N LYS A 306 -20.84 -3.92 -2.37
CA LYS A 306 -19.95 -3.03 -1.60
C LYS A 306 -18.62 -2.72 -2.32
N TYR A 307 -18.07 -3.68 -3.07
CA TYR A 307 -16.82 -3.49 -3.81
C TYR A 307 -17.04 -2.55 -5.00
N HIS A 308 -18.11 -2.76 -5.77
CA HIS A 308 -18.45 -1.84 -6.86
C HIS A 308 -18.72 -0.42 -6.37
N LEU A 309 -19.42 -0.26 -5.25
CA LEU A 309 -19.67 1.06 -4.68
C LEU A 309 -18.38 1.70 -4.16
N GLY A 310 -17.45 0.90 -3.62
CA GLY A 310 -16.07 1.33 -3.35
C GLY A 310 -15.37 1.82 -4.61
N PHE A 311 -15.40 1.04 -5.70
CA PHE A 311 -14.79 1.44 -6.97
C PHE A 311 -15.42 2.69 -7.58
N VAL A 312 -16.75 2.88 -7.43
CA VAL A 312 -17.42 4.13 -7.83
C VAL A 312 -16.90 5.30 -6.98
N TYR A 313 -16.78 5.12 -5.67
CA TYR A 313 -16.23 6.12 -4.77
C TYR A 313 -14.80 6.51 -5.19
N ASP A 314 -13.91 5.53 -5.34
CA ASP A 314 -12.50 5.75 -5.72
C ASP A 314 -12.40 6.45 -7.08
N ALA A 315 -13.22 6.05 -8.06
CA ALA A 315 -13.24 6.66 -9.38
C ALA A 315 -13.67 8.14 -9.35
N ILE A 316 -14.67 8.49 -8.52
CA ILE A 316 -15.10 9.88 -8.34
C ILE A 316 -14.00 10.68 -7.63
N GLU A 317 -13.36 10.10 -6.61
CA GLU A 317 -12.28 10.76 -5.87
C GLU A 317 -11.06 11.03 -6.75
N ASN A 318 -10.71 10.09 -7.63
CA ASN A 318 -9.60 10.21 -8.58
C ASN A 318 -9.94 11.10 -9.78
N SER A 319 -11.23 11.34 -10.05
CA SER A 319 -11.70 12.22 -11.13
C SER A 319 -12.74 13.24 -10.66
N PRO A 320 -12.40 14.17 -9.74
CA PRO A 320 -13.36 15.12 -9.19
C PRO A 320 -14.08 15.92 -10.28
N CYS A 321 -15.40 15.98 -10.18
CA CYS A 321 -16.29 16.67 -11.10
C CYS A 321 -17.61 16.99 -10.37
N PRO A 322 -18.13 18.23 -10.43
CA PRO A 322 -19.42 18.57 -9.80
C PRO A 322 -20.60 17.70 -10.26
N LEU A 323 -20.53 17.16 -11.49
CA LEU A 323 -21.55 16.22 -11.98
C LEU A 323 -21.67 14.95 -11.12
N TYR A 324 -20.63 14.57 -10.40
CA TYR A 324 -20.60 13.36 -9.57
C TYR A 324 -20.96 13.63 -8.10
N ASP A 325 -21.19 14.88 -7.69
CA ASP A 325 -21.49 15.24 -6.30
C ASP A 325 -22.75 14.53 -5.78
N ASP A 326 -23.77 14.36 -6.63
CA ASP A 326 -24.99 13.62 -6.27
C ASP A 326 -24.71 12.13 -5.97
N LEU A 327 -23.70 11.54 -6.62
CA LEU A 327 -23.29 10.16 -6.34
C LEU A 327 -22.53 10.08 -5.01
N LEU A 328 -21.72 11.09 -4.67
CA LEU A 328 -21.07 11.17 -3.36
C LEU A 328 -22.09 11.30 -2.23
N TRP A 329 -23.12 12.13 -2.41
CA TRP A 329 -24.24 12.18 -1.47
C TRP A 329 -24.91 10.82 -1.32
N LYS A 330 -25.17 10.13 -2.43
CA LYS A 330 -25.81 8.82 -2.41
C LYS A 330 -24.97 7.77 -1.68
N LEU A 331 -23.66 7.72 -1.96
CA LEU A 331 -22.71 6.84 -1.28
C LEU A 331 -22.70 7.08 0.23
N TRP A 332 -22.75 8.34 0.66
CA TRP A 332 -22.81 8.67 2.08
C TRP A 332 -24.17 8.29 2.69
N GLU A 333 -25.28 8.76 2.11
CA GLU A 333 -26.61 8.71 2.70
C GLU A 333 -27.25 7.33 2.73
N GLU A 334 -27.01 6.54 1.68
CA GLU A 334 -27.61 5.22 1.47
C GLU A 334 -26.66 4.10 1.86
N GLU A 335 -25.35 4.28 1.67
CA GLU A 335 -24.37 3.18 1.75
C GLU A 335 -23.32 3.36 2.85
N ASN A 336 -23.25 4.54 3.48
CA ASN A 336 -22.22 4.90 4.47
C ASN A 336 -20.78 4.74 3.96
N ILE A 337 -20.55 5.00 2.66
CA ILE A 337 -19.25 4.92 1.99
C ILE A 337 -18.75 6.33 1.72
N TYR A 338 -17.79 6.81 2.53
CA TYR A 338 -17.17 8.12 2.35
C TYR A 338 -15.90 8.27 3.20
N THR A 339 -14.98 9.13 2.76
CA THR A 339 -13.77 9.51 3.50
C THR A 339 -13.92 10.88 4.18
N LEU A 340 -12.95 11.25 5.02
CA LEU A 340 -12.83 12.61 5.55
C LEU A 340 -12.80 13.67 4.45
N LYS A 341 -12.11 13.39 3.33
CA LYS A 341 -12.01 14.33 2.20
C LYS A 341 -13.38 14.55 1.56
N ALA A 342 -14.12 13.47 1.33
CA ALA A 342 -15.49 13.55 0.81
C ALA A 342 -16.42 14.29 1.79
N LEU A 343 -16.33 14.02 3.10
CA LEU A 343 -17.08 14.75 4.13
C LEU A 343 -16.79 16.26 4.08
N LYS A 344 -15.51 16.66 4.04
CA LYS A 344 -15.12 18.07 3.94
C LYS A 344 -15.67 18.72 2.66
N HIS A 345 -15.58 18.04 1.52
CA HIS A 345 -16.14 18.51 0.24
C HIS A 345 -17.66 18.68 0.29
N LEU A 346 -18.40 17.69 0.79
CA LEU A 346 -19.86 17.74 0.86
C LEU A 346 -20.36 18.77 1.89
N LEU A 347 -19.59 18.99 2.97
CA LEU A 347 -19.82 20.06 3.92
C LEU A 347 -19.64 21.44 3.27
N ASP A 348 -18.67 21.60 2.36
CA ASP A 348 -18.48 22.84 1.60
C ASP A 348 -19.61 23.06 0.57
N LEU A 349 -20.12 21.97 -0.02
CA LEU A 349 -21.15 22.01 -1.05
C LEU A 349 -22.56 22.30 -0.51
N ASP A 350 -23.00 21.54 0.49
CA ASP A 350 -24.27 21.77 1.19
C ASP A 350 -24.09 21.50 2.69
N PRO A 351 -23.69 22.55 3.44
CA PRO A 351 -23.40 22.42 4.86
C PRO A 351 -24.60 21.94 5.69
N LYS A 352 -25.83 22.30 5.28
CA LYS A 352 -27.06 21.92 5.99
C LYS A 352 -27.39 20.45 5.77
N ARG A 353 -27.29 19.96 4.53
CA ARG A 353 -27.47 18.54 4.21
C ARG A 353 -26.40 17.68 4.87
N ALA A 354 -25.14 18.11 4.82
CA ALA A 354 -24.04 17.43 5.49
C ALA A 354 -24.28 17.33 7.00
N TYR A 355 -24.62 18.44 7.66
CA TYR A 355 -24.89 18.45 9.10
C TYR A 355 -26.08 17.55 9.47
N LYS A 356 -27.13 17.52 8.65
CA LYS A 356 -28.26 16.59 8.83
C LYS A 356 -27.80 15.12 8.79
N ASN A 357 -26.91 14.76 7.87
CA ASN A 357 -26.37 13.39 7.79
C ASN A 357 -25.43 13.06 8.95
N ILE A 358 -24.60 14.01 9.40
CA ILE A 358 -23.79 13.86 10.61
C ILE A 358 -24.68 13.54 11.82
N ARG A 359 -25.80 14.27 11.99
CA ARG A 359 -26.76 13.99 13.06
C ARG A 359 -27.34 12.58 12.98
N LYS A 360 -27.66 12.11 11.76
CA LYS A 360 -28.15 10.75 11.51
C LYS A 360 -27.12 9.69 11.93
N GLU A 361 -25.84 9.90 11.66
CA GLU A 361 -24.77 8.98 12.07
C GLU A 361 -24.59 8.87 13.58
N PHE A 362 -24.89 9.95 14.31
CA PHE A 362 -24.95 9.93 15.77
C PHE A 362 -26.33 9.56 16.33
N GLU A 363 -27.25 9.08 15.47
CA GLU A 363 -28.61 8.66 15.84
C GLU A 363 -29.44 9.79 16.49
N ILE A 364 -29.12 11.06 16.20
CA ILE A 364 -29.83 12.23 16.72
C ILE A 364 -31.11 12.45 15.92
N THR A 365 -32.27 12.25 16.54
CA THR A 365 -33.59 12.36 15.90
C THR A 365 -34.35 13.66 16.24
N SER A 366 -33.90 14.41 17.24
CA SER A 366 -34.53 15.67 17.65
C SER A 366 -34.44 16.74 16.55
N GLU A 367 -35.36 17.71 16.55
CA GLU A 367 -35.32 18.81 15.58
C GLU A 367 -34.13 19.75 15.82
N ILE A 368 -33.59 20.32 14.73
CA ILE A 368 -32.52 21.32 14.79
C ILE A 368 -33.12 22.61 15.36
N LYS A 369 -32.70 22.99 16.57
CA LYS A 369 -33.21 24.18 17.26
C LYS A 369 -32.58 25.48 16.75
N ASN A 370 -31.35 25.43 16.24
CA ASN A 370 -30.62 26.60 15.76
C ASN A 370 -30.56 26.63 14.21
N PRO A 371 -31.25 27.57 13.54
CA PRO A 371 -31.19 27.69 12.08
C PRO A 371 -29.84 28.23 11.56
N ASN A 372 -29.03 28.85 12.43
CA ASN A 372 -27.75 29.47 12.09
C ASN A 372 -26.59 28.63 12.65
N LEU A 373 -26.26 27.56 11.93
CA LEU A 373 -25.18 26.64 12.30
C LEU A 373 -23.80 27.32 12.16
N ASP A 374 -22.95 27.23 13.21
CA ASP A 374 -21.51 27.51 13.14
C ASP A 374 -20.82 26.37 12.39
N LEU A 375 -20.62 26.61 11.09
CA LEU A 375 -19.95 25.69 10.17
C LEU A 375 -18.64 26.31 9.65
N ASP A 376 -17.98 27.16 10.46
CA ASP A 376 -16.76 27.85 10.04
C ASP A 376 -15.64 26.85 9.67
N ARG A 377 -15.39 26.77 8.36
CA ARG A 377 -14.42 25.89 7.72
C ARG A 377 -13.00 26.08 8.26
N LYS A 378 -12.59 27.31 8.59
CA LYS A 378 -11.21 27.57 9.06
C LYS A 378 -10.94 26.98 10.44
N LYS A 379 -11.99 26.87 11.26
CA LYS A 379 -11.91 26.31 12.61
C LYS A 379 -11.72 24.79 12.62
N PHE A 380 -12.15 24.11 11.55
CA PHE A 380 -12.20 22.65 11.50
C PHE A 380 -11.29 22.04 10.41
N SER A 381 -10.58 22.86 9.63
CA SER A 381 -9.78 22.39 8.50
C SER A 381 -8.62 21.47 8.89
N GLU A 382 -8.04 21.68 10.08
CA GLU A 382 -6.88 20.94 10.61
C GLU A 382 -7.25 19.56 11.19
N ILE A 383 -8.53 19.24 11.30
CA ILE A 383 -8.94 17.95 11.85
C ILE A 383 -8.71 16.85 10.82
N GLU A 384 -7.91 15.86 11.19
CA GLU A 384 -7.52 14.71 10.35
C GLU A 384 -8.32 13.43 10.66
N ASN A 385 -9.14 13.44 11.71
CA ASN A 385 -10.04 12.34 12.04
C ASN A 385 -11.49 12.69 11.67
N ARG A 386 -12.15 11.79 10.92
CA ARG A 386 -13.53 11.95 10.44
C ARG A 386 -14.54 12.10 11.57
N GLU A 387 -14.50 11.19 12.54
CA GLU A 387 -15.43 11.20 13.67
C GLU A 387 -15.21 12.40 14.58
N GLU A 388 -13.96 12.83 14.76
CA GLU A 388 -13.60 14.05 15.48
C GLU A 388 -14.16 15.31 14.81
N LEU A 389 -14.10 15.39 13.47
CA LEU A 389 -14.68 16.49 12.72
C LEU A 389 -16.20 16.56 12.95
N MET A 390 -16.88 15.43 12.80
CA MET A 390 -18.32 15.34 13.03
C MET A 390 -18.69 15.74 14.45
N LEU A 391 -17.98 15.21 15.45
CA LEU A 391 -18.24 15.51 16.86
C LEU A 391 -18.02 16.99 17.18
N ASN A 392 -16.95 17.61 16.66
CA ASN A 392 -16.69 19.04 16.83
C ASN A 392 -17.80 19.92 16.23
N LEU A 393 -18.36 19.53 15.09
CA LEU A 393 -19.50 20.23 14.49
C LEU A 393 -20.73 20.15 15.39
N VAL A 394 -21.04 18.98 15.96
CA VAL A 394 -22.15 18.85 16.92
C VAL A 394 -21.88 19.64 18.21
N ILE A 395 -20.65 19.63 18.74
CA ILE A 395 -20.28 20.43 19.93
C ILE A 395 -20.47 21.93 19.70
N ALA A 396 -20.08 22.43 18.52
CA ALA A 396 -20.19 23.85 18.19
C ALA A 396 -21.64 24.32 18.05
N ASN A 397 -22.55 23.43 17.65
CA ASN A 397 -23.91 23.78 17.26
C ASN A 397 -24.98 23.36 18.27
N GLU A 398 -24.80 22.22 18.94
CA GLU A 398 -25.79 21.56 19.79
C GLU A 398 -25.09 20.94 21.02
N LYS A 399 -24.42 21.77 21.84
CA LYS A 399 -23.58 21.34 22.97
C LYS A 399 -24.21 20.26 23.86
N GLU A 400 -25.45 20.45 24.31
CA GLU A 400 -26.13 19.48 25.19
C GLU A 400 -26.33 18.12 24.51
N ILE A 401 -26.70 18.11 23.22
CA ILE A 401 -26.81 16.89 22.43
C ILE A 401 -25.43 16.24 22.26
N ALA A 402 -24.37 17.03 22.06
CA ALA A 402 -23.02 16.50 21.98
C ALA A 402 -22.60 15.79 23.28
N LEU A 403 -23.01 16.30 24.46
CA LEU A 403 -22.77 15.63 25.74
C LEU A 403 -23.47 14.27 25.80
N GLU A 404 -24.72 14.19 25.33
CA GLU A 404 -25.46 12.93 25.25
C GLU A 404 -24.79 11.94 24.28
N VAL A 405 -24.37 12.40 23.10
CA VAL A 405 -23.65 11.59 22.10
C VAL A 405 -22.37 11.02 22.70
N ILE A 406 -21.52 11.85 23.31
CA ILE A 406 -20.28 11.41 23.94
C ILE A 406 -20.58 10.40 25.06
N SER A 407 -21.60 10.66 25.87
CA SER A 407 -22.02 9.74 26.95
C SER A 407 -22.43 8.37 26.41
N ASN A 408 -23.22 8.33 25.34
CA ASN A 408 -23.64 7.09 24.70
C ASN A 408 -22.47 6.35 24.05
N LYS A 409 -21.56 7.08 23.40
CA LYS A 409 -20.37 6.51 22.79
C LYS A 409 -19.37 5.98 23.82
N ILE A 410 -19.20 6.61 24.98
CA ILE A 410 -18.42 6.05 26.11
C ILE A 410 -18.94 4.66 26.51
N ARG A 411 -20.25 4.43 26.48
CA ARG A 411 -20.84 3.13 26.84
C ARG A 411 -20.59 2.05 25.79
N GLN A 412 -20.47 2.40 24.51
CA GLN A 412 -20.65 1.47 23.40
C GLN A 412 -19.47 1.38 22.44
N ALA A 413 -18.59 2.39 22.39
CA ALA A 413 -17.47 2.43 21.45
C ALA A 413 -16.55 1.22 21.61
N ASN A 414 -15.95 0.81 20.50
CA ASN A 414 -14.91 -0.22 20.50
C ASN A 414 -13.58 0.39 20.98
N VAL A 415 -12.58 -0.48 21.20
CA VAL A 415 -11.26 -0.09 21.73
C VAL A 415 -10.52 0.96 20.89
N HIS A 416 -10.75 1.01 19.57
CA HIS A 416 -10.06 1.94 18.66
C HIS A 416 -10.67 3.34 18.69
N ASP A 417 -12.00 3.44 18.80
CA ASP A 417 -12.70 4.73 18.81
C ASP A 417 -12.83 5.33 20.22
N PHE A 418 -12.78 4.49 21.25
CA PHE A 418 -12.94 4.90 22.65
C PHE A 418 -12.04 6.07 23.09
N PRO A 419 -10.74 6.14 22.73
CA PRO A 419 -9.85 7.23 23.13
C PRO A 419 -10.31 8.62 22.64
N LEU A 420 -11.04 8.69 21.51
CA LEU A 420 -11.61 9.95 21.04
C LEU A 420 -12.62 10.49 22.06
N TYR A 421 -13.50 9.63 22.56
CA TYR A 421 -14.57 10.05 23.46
C TYR A 421 -14.08 10.41 24.85
N THR A 422 -13.06 9.72 25.38
CA THR A 422 -12.41 10.12 26.64
C THR A 422 -11.65 11.43 26.51
N LYS A 423 -10.93 11.66 25.40
CA LYS A 423 -10.31 12.96 25.09
C LYS A 423 -11.33 14.10 25.18
N TYR A 424 -12.54 13.92 24.64
CA TYR A 424 -13.59 14.94 24.71
C TYR A 424 -14.24 15.06 26.09
N ALA A 425 -14.42 13.96 26.82
CA ALA A 425 -14.87 14.01 28.21
C ALA A 425 -13.91 14.86 29.08
N LEU A 426 -12.59 14.69 28.90
CA LEU A 426 -11.56 15.47 29.58
C LEU A 426 -11.51 16.92 29.12
N LYS A 427 -11.70 17.18 27.83
CA LYS A 427 -11.71 18.54 27.28
C LYS A 427 -12.89 19.35 27.79
N LEU A 428 -14.06 18.73 27.89
CA LEU A 428 -15.30 19.40 28.29
C LEU A 428 -15.52 19.43 29.81
N LYS A 429 -14.89 18.52 30.57
CA LYS A 429 -14.96 18.39 32.03
C LYS A 429 -16.38 18.45 32.60
N ASN A 430 -17.35 17.85 31.89
CA ASN A 430 -18.75 17.86 32.33
C ASN A 430 -19.04 16.62 33.20
N PRO A 431 -19.60 16.77 34.42
CA PRO A 431 -19.91 15.65 35.30
C PRO A 431 -20.85 14.59 34.70
N ILE A 432 -21.63 14.93 33.66
CA ILE A 432 -22.51 13.99 32.95
C ILE A 432 -21.79 12.74 32.44
N PHE A 433 -20.48 12.82 32.21
CA PHE A 433 -19.68 11.71 31.69
C PHE A 433 -19.26 10.69 32.76
N VAL A 434 -19.32 11.05 34.04
CA VAL A 434 -18.86 10.18 35.15
C VAL A 434 -19.67 8.90 35.23
N VAL A 435 -21.01 9.01 35.14
CA VAL A 435 -21.90 7.84 35.19
C VAL A 435 -21.67 6.88 34.02
N PRO A 436 -21.67 7.32 32.73
CA PRO A 436 -21.31 6.47 31.59
C PRO A 436 -19.97 5.74 31.74
N LEU A 437 -18.94 6.44 32.25
CA LEU A 437 -17.61 5.86 32.47
C LEU A 437 -17.67 4.71 33.49
N PHE A 438 -18.37 4.89 34.61
CA PHE A 438 -18.55 3.80 35.58
C PHE A 438 -19.41 2.66 35.05
N GLU A 439 -20.48 2.95 34.31
CA GLU A 439 -21.30 1.92 33.67
C GLU A 439 -20.47 1.04 32.75
N ARG A 440 -19.59 1.64 31.94
CA ARG A 440 -18.65 0.89 31.09
C ARG A 440 -17.61 0.14 31.93
N LEU A 441 -16.99 0.78 32.92
CA LEU A 441 -15.95 0.19 33.76
C LEU A 441 -16.42 -1.08 34.48
N ARG A 442 -17.70 -1.13 34.89
CA ARG A 442 -18.28 -2.28 35.60
C ARG A 442 -18.37 -3.55 34.76
N ILE A 443 -18.32 -3.44 33.43
CA ILE A 443 -18.46 -4.60 32.52
C ILE A 443 -17.25 -4.80 31.59
N GLU A 444 -16.34 -3.83 31.51
CA GLU A 444 -15.21 -3.87 30.57
C GLU A 444 -14.20 -4.97 30.89
N SER A 445 -13.71 -5.65 29.87
CA SER A 445 -12.68 -6.70 30.00
C SER A 445 -11.37 -6.33 29.32
N ASN A 446 -11.38 -5.37 28.39
CA ASN A 446 -10.21 -4.95 27.63
C ASN A 446 -9.36 -3.96 28.44
N PRO A 447 -8.10 -4.30 28.77
CA PRO A 447 -7.16 -3.41 29.47
C PRO A 447 -6.97 -2.05 28.84
N TYR A 448 -6.89 -1.98 27.51
CA TYR A 448 -6.70 -0.70 26.82
C TYR A 448 -7.87 0.26 27.06
N THR A 449 -9.08 -0.28 27.26
CA THR A 449 -10.29 0.51 27.49
C THR A 449 -10.48 0.85 28.96
N TYR A 450 -10.42 -0.12 29.88
CA TYR A 450 -10.67 0.19 31.30
C TYR A 450 -9.56 1.04 31.94
N LEU A 451 -8.31 0.93 31.50
CA LEU A 451 -7.24 1.81 31.99
C LEU A 451 -7.48 3.24 31.55
N GLU A 452 -7.95 3.45 30.33
CA GLU A 452 -8.29 4.77 29.81
C GLU A 452 -9.51 5.36 30.54
N ILE A 453 -10.51 4.53 30.88
CA ILE A 453 -11.63 4.94 31.75
C ILE A 453 -11.12 5.43 33.10
N VAL A 454 -10.28 4.65 33.78
CA VAL A 454 -9.80 4.99 35.12
C VAL A 454 -8.94 6.26 35.10
N LYS A 455 -8.05 6.42 34.10
CA LYS A 455 -7.31 7.67 33.90
C LYS A 455 -8.26 8.86 33.76
N THR A 456 -9.27 8.69 32.90
CA THR A 456 -10.27 9.74 32.65
C THR A 456 -11.01 10.11 33.93
N LEU A 457 -11.45 9.12 34.73
CA LEU A 457 -12.14 9.35 36.01
C LEU A 457 -11.25 10.05 37.04
N PHE A 458 -9.97 9.68 37.14
CA PHE A 458 -9.03 10.31 38.06
C PHE A 458 -8.74 11.77 37.73
N ASP A 459 -8.88 12.19 36.47
CA ASP A 459 -8.69 13.58 36.05
C ASP A 459 -9.86 14.49 36.45
N TYR A 460 -11.03 13.94 36.80
CA TYR A 460 -12.10 14.72 37.43
C TYR A 460 -11.74 15.20 38.84
N ASN A 461 -10.74 14.57 39.49
CA ASN A 461 -10.18 14.98 40.79
C ASN A 461 -11.22 15.13 41.92
N GLU A 462 -12.20 14.23 41.98
CA GLU A 462 -13.17 14.14 43.08
C GLU A 462 -12.93 12.88 43.92
N ASP A 463 -12.88 13.03 45.25
CA ASP A 463 -12.62 11.91 46.17
C ASP A 463 -13.71 10.82 46.10
N THR A 464 -14.96 11.22 45.86
CA THR A 464 -16.09 10.30 45.67
C THR A 464 -15.91 9.40 44.45
N ILE A 465 -15.35 9.93 43.36
CA ILE A 465 -15.02 9.17 42.15
C ILE A 465 -13.90 8.17 42.45
N ASN A 466 -12.85 8.60 43.16
CA ASN A 466 -11.74 7.74 43.54
C ASN A 466 -12.19 6.52 44.36
N VAL A 467 -13.09 6.75 45.33
CA VAL A 467 -13.69 5.68 46.14
C VAL A 467 -14.49 4.72 45.26
N GLU A 468 -15.29 5.23 44.32
CA GLU A 468 -16.11 4.39 43.45
C GLU A 468 -15.27 3.56 42.45
N VAL A 469 -14.11 4.06 42.01
CA VAL A 469 -13.16 3.27 41.21
C VAL A 469 -12.68 2.06 42.00
N VAL A 470 -12.31 2.24 43.28
CA VAL A 470 -11.90 1.13 44.16
C VAL A 470 -13.04 0.14 44.36
N ASN A 471 -14.26 0.63 44.62
CA ASN A 471 -15.44 -0.23 44.78
C ASN A 471 -15.72 -1.08 43.52
N THR A 472 -15.47 -0.52 42.34
CA THR A 472 -15.73 -1.21 41.06
C THR A 472 -14.83 -2.44 40.87
N LEU A 473 -13.65 -2.51 41.51
CA LEU A 473 -12.79 -3.71 41.49
C LEU A 473 -13.49 -4.95 42.07
N ALA A 474 -14.38 -4.77 43.04
CA ALA A 474 -15.15 -5.86 43.63
C ALA A 474 -16.27 -6.35 42.69
N VAL A 475 -16.75 -5.48 41.80
CA VAL A 475 -17.82 -5.76 40.84
C VAL A 475 -17.27 -6.41 39.57
N ASN A 476 -16.19 -5.87 39.02
CA ASN A 476 -15.60 -6.32 37.77
C ASN A 476 -14.27 -7.05 38.00
N LYS A 477 -14.32 -8.39 37.97
CA LYS A 477 -13.15 -9.26 38.19
C LYS A 477 -12.08 -9.13 37.10
N ASN A 478 -12.39 -8.61 35.92
CA ASN A 478 -11.40 -8.45 34.85
C ASN A 478 -10.37 -7.35 35.18
N LEU A 479 -10.73 -6.40 36.03
CA LEU A 479 -9.87 -5.28 36.43
C LEU A 479 -8.65 -5.69 37.26
N SER A 480 -8.60 -6.93 37.75
CA SER A 480 -7.46 -7.48 38.50
C SER A 480 -6.67 -8.54 37.73
N GLN A 481 -7.00 -8.78 36.46
CA GLN A 481 -6.39 -9.84 35.67
C GLN A 481 -5.32 -9.32 34.69
N GLY A 482 -4.28 -10.14 34.50
CA GLY A 482 -3.24 -9.91 33.51
C GLY A 482 -2.44 -8.62 33.71
N TRP A 483 -1.81 -8.15 32.63
CA TRP A 483 -0.97 -6.96 32.66
C TRP A 483 -1.76 -5.69 32.99
N GLY A 484 -3.01 -5.59 32.52
CA GLY A 484 -3.85 -4.43 32.77
C GLY A 484 -4.23 -4.29 34.24
N GLY A 485 -4.52 -5.40 34.92
CA GLY A 485 -4.82 -5.38 36.34
C GLY A 485 -3.60 -4.97 37.18
N THR A 486 -2.41 -5.44 36.80
CA THR A 486 -1.15 -4.99 37.40
C THR A 486 -0.95 -3.48 37.26
N GLN A 487 -1.21 -2.94 36.05
CA GLN A 487 -1.09 -1.50 35.81
C GLN A 487 -2.11 -0.68 36.60
N LEU A 488 -3.37 -1.15 36.66
CA LEU A 488 -4.41 -0.51 37.45
C LEU A 488 -4.07 -0.50 38.95
N LYS A 489 -3.55 -1.63 39.49
CA LYS A 489 -3.06 -1.68 40.87
C LYS A 489 -1.98 -0.61 41.10
N GLY A 490 -1.04 -0.46 40.17
CA GLY A 490 -0.02 0.59 40.21
C GLY A 490 -0.60 2.00 40.30
N MET A 491 -1.58 2.33 39.45
CA MET A 491 -2.25 3.64 39.47
C MET A 491 -2.96 3.91 40.81
N LEU A 492 -3.59 2.89 41.40
CA LEU A 492 -4.29 3.01 42.69
C LEU A 492 -3.32 3.21 43.86
N LEU A 493 -2.16 2.55 43.83
CA LEU A 493 -1.09 2.73 44.81
C LEU A 493 -0.50 4.14 44.72
N GLU A 494 -0.24 4.63 43.50
CA GLU A 494 0.27 5.98 43.27
C GLU A 494 -0.67 7.06 43.82
N LYS A 495 -1.98 6.89 43.61
CA LYS A 495 -3.03 7.76 44.17
C LYS A 495 -3.31 7.52 45.67
N LYS A 496 -2.62 6.57 46.32
CA LYS A 496 -2.78 6.18 47.74
C LYS A 496 -4.21 5.71 48.09
N LEU A 497 -4.91 5.11 47.14
CA LEU A 497 -6.29 4.63 47.31
C LEU A 497 -6.35 3.21 47.88
N ILE A 498 -5.26 2.45 47.76
CA ILE A 498 -5.09 1.11 48.33
C ILE A 498 -3.72 0.99 49.00
N LYS A 499 -3.54 -0.03 49.85
CA LYS A 499 -2.24 -0.40 50.45
C LYS A 499 -1.58 -1.50 49.65
N GLU A 500 -0.25 -1.60 49.71
CA GLU A 500 0.57 -2.57 48.97
C GLU A 500 0.14 -4.04 49.15
#